data_AF-A0A4P9Z7Z9-F1
#
_entry.id   AF-A0A4P9Z7Z9-F1
#
_cell.length_a   1.000
_cell.length_b   1.000
_cell.length_c   1.000
_cell.angle_alpha   90.00
_cell.angle_beta   90.00
_cell.angle_gamma   90.00
#
_symmetry.space_group_name_H-M   'P 1'
#
loop_
_entity.id
_entity.type
_entity.pdbx_description
1 polymer ?
#
loop_
_entity_poly.entity_id
_entity_poly.type
_entity_poly.pdbx_seq_one_letter_code
_entity_poly.pdbx_strand_id
1 'polypeptide(L)'
;PLRRILPNSSLHVRYVSFNVNSIRTLFNHHPWNQLSSSVDGLLACMDADIVSLQELKVQINGLQQVGMLSSYRAFVLVPKSKKGYSGVGLYVRIPTPQDPPTVAQNLTVVKAEEGITGLLVDPLTKQCYMDSSNAIGGYLTTENFEDHALDSSNLLDLDSEGRCAVVELANGVVVFSLYCPANSQQTAEG
;
A
#
# COMPACT_ATOMS: atom_id res chain seq x y z
N PRO A 1 9.54 -21.43 11.55
CA PRO A 1 9.56 -19.96 11.81
C PRO A 1 8.20 -19.28 11.70
N LEU A 2 7.35 -19.65 10.73
CA LEU A 2 5.98 -19.10 10.63
C LEU A 2 5.18 -19.29 11.93
N ARG A 3 5.32 -20.44 12.59
CA ARG A 3 4.72 -20.71 13.91
C ARG A 3 5.21 -19.81 15.06
N ARG A 4 6.21 -18.95 14.84
CA ARG A 4 6.67 -17.95 15.82
C ARG A 4 5.92 -16.63 15.69
N ILE A 5 5.16 -16.43 14.61
CA ILE A 5 4.24 -15.30 14.49
C ILE A 5 3.12 -15.55 15.49
N LEU A 6 2.98 -14.66 16.46
CA LEU A 6 1.98 -14.80 17.52
C LEU A 6 0.59 -14.60 16.93
N PRO A 7 -0.42 -15.39 17.35
CA PRO A 7 -1.79 -15.18 16.92
C PRO A 7 -2.26 -13.75 17.25
N ASN A 8 -3.11 -13.21 16.40
CA ASN A 8 -3.77 -11.93 16.63
C ASN A 8 -4.92 -12.08 17.63
N SER A 9 -5.20 -10.99 18.33
CA SER A 9 -6.40 -10.87 19.14
C SER A 9 -7.58 -10.57 18.23
N SER A 10 -8.71 -11.24 18.42
CA SER A 10 -9.96 -10.91 17.73
C SER A 10 -10.58 -9.58 18.19
N LEU A 11 -9.99 -8.92 19.19
CA LEU A 11 -10.48 -7.66 19.77
C LEU A 11 -9.64 -6.44 19.34
N HIS A 12 -8.53 -6.65 18.62
CA HIS A 12 -7.62 -5.59 18.22
C HIS A 12 -7.32 -5.66 16.73
N VAL A 13 -6.92 -4.53 16.16
CA VAL A 13 -6.45 -4.45 14.78
C VAL A 13 -4.94 -4.51 14.78
N ARG A 14 -4.38 -5.47 14.04
CA ARG A 14 -2.93 -5.62 13.87
C ARG A 14 -2.49 -5.02 12.54
N TYR A 15 -1.51 -4.13 12.64
CA TYR A 15 -0.80 -3.56 11.50
C TYR A 15 0.54 -4.28 11.32
N VAL A 16 0.86 -4.67 10.09
CA VAL A 16 2.16 -5.21 9.71
C VAL A 16 2.70 -4.40 8.54
N SER A 17 3.99 -4.09 8.59
CA SER A 17 4.71 -3.48 7.47
C SER A 17 5.93 -4.35 7.15
N PHE A 18 6.12 -4.68 5.88
CA PHE A 18 7.20 -5.55 5.43
C PHE A 18 7.68 -5.18 4.02
N ASN A 19 8.91 -4.70 3.92
CA ASN A 19 9.58 -4.62 2.63
C ASN A 19 9.98 -6.04 2.22
N VAL A 20 9.34 -6.56 1.18
CA VAL A 20 9.50 -7.96 0.73
C VAL A 20 10.65 -8.15 -0.24
N ASN A 21 11.26 -7.05 -0.73
CA ASN A 21 12.29 -7.04 -1.75
C ASN A 21 11.97 -8.03 -2.90
N SER A 22 10.93 -7.71 -3.67
CA SER A 22 10.24 -8.55 -4.64
C SER A 22 9.38 -9.67 -4.02
N ILE A 23 8.06 -9.55 -4.20
CA ILE A 23 7.09 -10.54 -3.72
C ILE A 23 7.30 -11.91 -4.36
N ARG A 24 7.78 -11.95 -5.62
CA ARG A 24 8.05 -13.19 -6.34
C ARG A 24 9.24 -13.93 -5.75
N THR A 25 10.32 -13.21 -5.45
CA THR A 25 11.56 -13.81 -4.90
C THR A 25 11.40 -14.18 -3.45
N LEU A 26 10.55 -13.49 -2.69
CA LEU A 26 10.21 -13.84 -1.31
C LEU A 26 9.88 -15.34 -1.18
N PHE A 27 9.05 -15.87 -2.08
CA PHE A 27 8.63 -17.27 -2.09
C PHE A 27 9.72 -18.27 -2.49
N ASN A 28 10.93 -17.83 -2.82
CA ASN A 28 12.09 -18.71 -3.01
C ASN A 28 12.83 -18.96 -1.69
N HIS A 29 12.59 -18.14 -0.66
CA HIS A 29 13.33 -18.17 0.60
C HIS A 29 12.50 -18.75 1.74
N HIS A 30 13.16 -19.50 2.61
CA HIS A 30 12.56 -19.96 3.85
C HIS A 30 12.27 -18.76 4.79
N PRO A 31 11.12 -18.71 5.48
CA PRO A 31 10.09 -19.76 5.52
C PRO A 31 8.97 -19.62 4.48
N TRP A 32 8.98 -18.56 3.68
CA TRP A 32 7.88 -18.20 2.77
C TRP A 32 7.73 -19.15 1.59
N ASN A 33 8.81 -19.84 1.21
CA ASN A 33 8.78 -20.91 0.19
C ASN A 33 7.84 -22.08 0.49
N GLN A 34 7.32 -22.17 1.73
CA GLN A 34 6.30 -23.13 2.14
C GLN A 34 4.88 -22.75 1.70
N LEU A 35 4.67 -21.54 1.16
CA LEU A 35 3.35 -20.97 0.87
C LEU A 35 2.94 -21.08 -0.61
N SER A 36 3.68 -21.84 -1.42
CA SER A 36 3.35 -22.10 -2.84
C SER A 36 3.05 -20.84 -3.66
N SER A 37 3.77 -19.75 -3.40
CA SER A 37 3.58 -18.45 -4.04
C SER A 37 2.20 -17.81 -3.82
N SER A 38 1.50 -18.20 -2.74
CA SER A 38 0.20 -17.65 -2.37
C SER A 38 0.34 -16.37 -1.55
N VAL A 39 -0.12 -15.24 -2.10
CA VAL A 39 -0.20 -13.97 -1.36
C VAL A 39 -1.27 -14.05 -0.27
N ASP A 40 -2.42 -14.67 -0.53
CA ASP A 40 -3.43 -14.95 0.53
C ASP A 40 -2.80 -15.76 1.67
N GLY A 41 -1.99 -16.77 1.35
CA GLY A 41 -1.26 -17.58 2.34
C GLY A 41 -0.21 -16.78 3.12
N LEU A 42 0.48 -15.85 2.44
CA LEU A 42 1.43 -14.92 3.07
C LEU A 42 0.73 -14.02 4.07
N LEU A 43 -0.36 -13.37 3.68
CA LEU A 43 -1.10 -12.47 4.56
C LEU A 43 -1.75 -13.24 5.72
N ALA A 44 -2.31 -14.43 5.45
CA ALA A 44 -2.90 -15.27 6.49
C ALA A 44 -1.86 -15.73 7.52
N CYS A 45 -0.63 -16.08 7.11
CA CYS A 45 0.39 -16.52 8.06
C CYS A 45 0.98 -15.37 8.90
N MET A 46 0.88 -14.12 8.43
CA MET A 46 1.20 -12.93 9.24
C MET A 46 0.14 -12.65 10.31
N ASP A 47 -1.06 -13.24 10.15
CA ASP A 47 -2.20 -13.08 11.03
C ASP A 47 -2.41 -11.61 11.41
N ALA A 48 -2.57 -10.76 10.39
CA ALA A 48 -2.63 -9.31 10.54
C ALA A 48 -3.81 -8.75 9.77
N ASP A 49 -4.46 -7.72 10.30
CA ASP A 49 -5.66 -7.18 9.65
C ASP A 49 -5.32 -6.13 8.58
N ILE A 50 -4.25 -5.37 8.79
CA ILE A 50 -3.78 -4.37 7.83
C ILE A 50 -2.30 -4.61 7.54
N VAL A 51 -1.98 -4.90 6.28
CA VAL A 51 -0.62 -5.23 5.85
C VAL A 51 -0.15 -4.27 4.78
N SER A 52 0.99 -3.64 5.02
CA SER A 52 1.72 -2.86 4.03
C SER A 52 2.92 -3.69 3.54
N LEU A 53 2.93 -4.02 2.25
CA LEU A 53 4.06 -4.68 1.60
C LEU A 53 4.75 -3.68 0.67
N GLN A 54 6.06 -3.50 0.85
CA GLN A 54 6.85 -2.58 0.01
C GLN A 54 7.80 -3.34 -0.91
N GLU A 55 8.23 -2.64 -1.96
CA GLU A 55 9.17 -3.16 -2.97
C GLU A 55 8.65 -4.43 -3.63
N LEU A 56 7.36 -4.44 -4.02
CA LEU A 56 6.71 -5.61 -4.60
C LEU A 56 7.40 -6.09 -5.89
N LYS A 57 7.95 -5.15 -6.68
CA LYS A 57 8.62 -5.40 -7.98
C LYS A 57 7.75 -6.20 -8.96
N VAL A 58 6.45 -5.99 -8.89
CA VAL A 58 5.48 -6.59 -9.82
C VAL A 58 5.31 -5.71 -11.06
N GLN A 59 4.93 -6.36 -12.16
CA GLN A 59 4.54 -5.70 -13.41
C GLN A 59 3.01 -5.68 -13.51
N ILE A 60 2.47 -4.85 -14.40
CA ILE A 60 1.01 -4.72 -14.62
C ILE A 60 0.34 -6.07 -14.89
N ASN A 61 0.97 -6.95 -15.68
CA ASN A 61 0.46 -8.30 -15.96
C ASN A 61 0.44 -9.24 -14.73
N GLY A 62 1.23 -8.93 -13.69
CA GLY A 62 1.28 -9.67 -12.43
C GLY A 62 0.33 -9.12 -11.36
N LEU A 63 -0.38 -8.00 -11.62
CA LEU A 63 -1.24 -7.36 -10.63
C LEU A 63 -2.35 -8.29 -10.12
N GLN A 64 -2.92 -9.14 -10.98
CA GLN A 64 -3.96 -10.07 -10.55
C GLN A 64 -3.48 -10.98 -9.41
N GLN A 65 -2.23 -11.44 -9.44
CA GLN A 65 -1.69 -12.36 -8.42
C GLN A 65 -1.51 -11.70 -7.05
N VAL A 66 -1.36 -10.37 -7.02
CA VAL A 66 -1.15 -9.60 -5.78
C VAL A 66 -2.33 -8.72 -5.40
N GLY A 67 -3.35 -8.63 -6.25
CA GLY A 67 -4.49 -7.73 -6.09
C GLY A 67 -5.85 -8.45 -6.02
N MET A 68 -5.97 -9.67 -6.55
CA MET A 68 -7.20 -10.47 -6.45
C MET A 68 -7.06 -11.47 -5.33
N LEU A 69 -7.50 -11.07 -4.13
CA LEU A 69 -7.41 -11.86 -2.91
C LEU A 69 -8.81 -12.18 -2.38
N SER A 70 -8.92 -13.32 -1.70
CA SER A 70 -10.18 -13.78 -1.12
C SER A 70 -10.50 -13.14 0.23
N SER A 71 -9.45 -12.86 1.01
CA SER A 71 -9.58 -12.45 2.42
C SER A 71 -9.22 -10.99 2.67
N TYR A 72 -8.69 -10.28 1.67
CA TYR A 72 -8.22 -8.90 1.78
C TYR A 72 -8.70 -8.06 0.61
N ARG A 73 -9.05 -6.81 0.91
CA ARG A 73 -9.09 -5.73 -0.09
C ARG A 73 -7.65 -5.29 -0.35
N ALA A 74 -7.24 -5.26 -1.60
CA ALA A 74 -5.89 -4.90 -2.00
C ALA A 74 -5.87 -3.55 -2.74
N PHE A 75 -5.00 -2.66 -2.30
CA PHE A 75 -4.73 -1.36 -2.92
C PHE A 75 -3.26 -1.39 -3.35
N VAL A 76 -3.03 -1.72 -4.62
CA VAL A 76 -1.70 -1.99 -5.16
C VAL A 76 -1.34 -0.91 -6.15
N LEU A 77 -0.24 -0.22 -5.88
CA LEU A 77 0.33 0.77 -6.79
C LEU A 77 1.66 0.25 -7.35
N VAL A 78 1.83 0.38 -8.66
CA VAL A 78 3.06 -0.02 -9.36
C VAL A 78 3.60 1.13 -10.20
N PRO A 79 4.93 1.22 -10.42
CA PRO A 79 5.51 2.30 -11.18
C PRO A 79 5.06 2.26 -12.65
N LYS A 80 4.70 3.41 -13.21
CA LYS A 80 4.30 3.52 -14.63
C LYS A 80 5.50 3.48 -15.58
N SER A 81 6.60 4.13 -15.20
CA SER A 81 7.78 4.33 -16.04
C SER A 81 8.78 3.17 -15.97
N LYS A 82 9.05 2.61 -14.79
CA LYS A 82 10.09 1.58 -14.57
C LYS A 82 9.51 0.25 -14.08
N LYS A 83 9.38 -0.68 -15.03
CA LYS A 83 8.84 -2.04 -14.77
C LYS A 83 9.68 -2.78 -13.72
N GLY A 84 9.03 -3.31 -12.68
CA GLY A 84 9.64 -4.22 -11.71
C GLY A 84 10.67 -3.61 -10.75
N TYR A 85 10.65 -2.29 -10.55
CA TYR A 85 11.64 -1.59 -9.70
C TYR A 85 11.14 -1.29 -8.28
N SER A 86 9.90 -0.84 -8.14
CA SER A 86 9.29 -0.40 -6.88
C SER A 86 7.94 -1.12 -6.70
N GLY A 87 6.90 -0.43 -6.25
CA GLY A 87 5.56 -0.95 -6.05
C GLY A 87 5.27 -1.23 -4.59
N VAL A 88 4.07 -0.85 -4.17
CA VAL A 88 3.55 -1.04 -2.82
C VAL A 88 2.17 -1.69 -2.88
N GLY A 89 1.88 -2.50 -1.87
CA GLY A 89 0.56 -3.07 -1.65
C GLY A 89 0.09 -2.70 -0.25
N LEU A 90 -1.14 -2.21 -0.15
CA LEU A 90 -1.84 -2.05 1.12
C LEU A 90 -3.02 -3.01 1.13
N TYR A 91 -3.05 -3.89 2.11
CA TYR A 91 -4.02 -4.96 2.25
C TYR A 91 -4.83 -4.75 3.51
N VAL A 92 -6.14 -4.63 3.37
CA VAL A 92 -7.05 -4.51 4.51
C VAL A 92 -7.94 -5.75 4.53
N ARG A 93 -7.88 -6.53 5.62
CA ARG A 93 -8.64 -7.76 5.78
C ARG A 93 -10.13 -7.45 5.65
N ILE A 94 -10.84 -8.31 4.92
CA ILE A 94 -12.29 -8.23 4.82
C ILE A 94 -12.87 -8.72 6.16
N PRO A 95 -13.69 -7.90 6.86
CA PRO A 95 -14.36 -8.33 8.08
C PRO A 95 -15.25 -9.55 7.83
N THR A 96 -15.28 -10.44 8.81
CA THR A 96 -16.14 -11.62 8.84
C THR A 96 -17.30 -11.41 9.83
N PRO A 97 -18.38 -12.21 9.77
CA PRO A 97 -19.48 -12.12 10.73
C PRO A 97 -19.08 -12.40 12.19
N GLN A 98 -17.89 -12.97 12.42
CA GLN A 98 -17.37 -13.26 13.75
C GLN A 98 -16.61 -12.08 14.37
N ASP A 99 -16.23 -11.08 13.57
CA ASP A 99 -15.52 -9.91 14.07
C ASP A 99 -16.45 -9.03 14.92
N PRO A 100 -15.98 -8.47 16.04
CA PRO A 100 -16.72 -7.45 16.78
C PRO A 100 -17.05 -6.25 15.87
N PRO A 101 -18.19 -5.56 16.07
CA PRO A 101 -18.55 -4.39 15.27
C PRO A 101 -17.47 -3.31 15.23
N THR A 102 -16.73 -3.13 16.33
CA THR A 102 -15.62 -2.19 16.44
C THR A 102 -14.44 -2.58 15.53
N VAL A 103 -14.11 -3.86 15.44
CA VAL A 103 -13.06 -4.36 14.54
C VAL A 103 -13.53 -4.23 13.09
N ALA A 104 -14.77 -4.62 12.79
CA ALA A 104 -15.32 -4.47 11.44
C ALA A 104 -15.30 -3.00 10.96
N GLN A 105 -15.64 -2.05 11.85
CA GLN A 105 -15.53 -0.62 11.56
C GLN A 105 -14.08 -0.21 11.26
N ASN A 106 -13.13 -0.66 12.08
CA ASN A 106 -11.71 -0.35 11.91
C ASN A 106 -11.08 -0.96 10.65
N LEU A 107 -11.74 -1.91 9.99
CA LEU A 107 -11.29 -2.55 8.74
C LEU A 107 -12.11 -2.12 7.52
N THR A 108 -13.10 -1.25 7.72
CA THR A 108 -13.91 -0.72 6.63
C THR A 108 -13.17 0.43 5.98
N VAL A 109 -12.71 0.25 4.74
CA VAL A 109 -12.11 1.31 3.93
C VAL A 109 -13.22 2.19 3.35
N VAL A 110 -13.14 3.50 3.57
CA VAL A 110 -14.10 4.49 3.06
C VAL A 110 -13.55 5.28 1.88
N LYS A 111 -12.22 5.48 1.82
CA LYS A 111 -11.54 6.15 0.69
C LYS A 111 -10.19 5.51 0.42
N ALA A 112 -9.72 5.63 -0.82
CA ALA A 112 -8.41 5.14 -1.22
C ALA A 112 -7.82 6.01 -2.33
N GLU A 113 -6.52 6.26 -2.27
CA GLU A 113 -5.79 7.11 -3.21
C GLU A 113 -4.43 6.52 -3.58
N GLU A 114 -3.94 6.89 -4.75
CA GLU A 114 -2.57 6.65 -5.20
C GLU A 114 -1.72 7.89 -4.93
N GLY A 115 -0.47 7.69 -4.48
CA GLY A 115 0.45 8.79 -4.23
C GLY A 115 0.22 9.51 -2.90
N ILE A 116 0.99 10.56 -2.66
CA ILE A 116 0.92 11.40 -1.45
C ILE A 116 0.48 12.84 -1.74
N THR A 117 0.52 13.27 -3.01
CA THR A 117 0.30 14.69 -3.37
C THR A 117 -1.13 14.99 -3.78
N GLY A 118 -1.91 13.97 -4.12
CA GLY A 118 -3.26 14.11 -4.67
C GLY A 118 -3.30 14.48 -6.16
N LEU A 119 -2.15 14.64 -6.82
CA LEU A 119 -2.04 15.03 -8.22
C LEU A 119 -2.26 13.88 -9.22
N LEU A 120 -2.18 12.62 -8.76
CA LEU A 120 -2.49 11.49 -9.62
C LEU A 120 -3.97 11.49 -10.02
N VAL A 121 -4.22 11.11 -11.27
CA VAL A 121 -5.56 11.01 -11.83
C VAL A 121 -6.14 9.65 -11.50
N ASP A 122 -7.29 9.65 -10.81
CA ASP A 122 -8.07 8.44 -10.57
C ASP A 122 -8.55 7.86 -11.92
N PRO A 123 -8.21 6.60 -12.23
CA PRO A 123 -8.61 5.98 -13.49
C PRO A 123 -10.12 5.84 -13.67
N LEU A 124 -10.92 5.86 -12.59
CA LEU A 124 -12.37 5.75 -12.64
C LEU A 124 -13.05 7.09 -12.92
N THR A 125 -12.72 8.12 -12.13
CA THR A 125 -13.36 9.44 -12.22
C THR A 125 -12.71 10.37 -13.27
N LYS A 126 -11.47 10.06 -13.70
CA LYS A 126 -10.65 10.91 -14.59
C LYS A 126 -10.34 12.29 -14.02
N GLN A 127 -10.41 12.42 -12.70
CA GLN A 127 -10.04 13.63 -11.96
C GLN A 127 -8.82 13.36 -11.09
N CYS A 128 -8.05 14.40 -10.79
CA CYS A 128 -7.01 14.32 -9.76
C CYS A 128 -7.67 14.03 -8.40
N TYR A 129 -7.01 13.24 -7.55
CA TYR A 129 -7.53 12.93 -6.22
C TYR A 129 -7.82 14.21 -5.41
N MET A 130 -6.97 15.23 -5.50
CA MET A 130 -7.15 16.48 -4.78
C MET A 130 -8.40 17.28 -5.17
N ASP A 131 -8.90 17.12 -6.38
CA ASP A 131 -10.10 17.78 -6.88
C ASP A 131 -11.37 16.93 -6.68
N SER A 132 -11.21 15.70 -6.21
CA SER A 132 -12.31 14.76 -6.01
C SER A 132 -13.14 15.12 -4.78
N SER A 133 -14.46 15.01 -4.89
CA SER A 133 -15.34 15.08 -3.71
C SER A 133 -15.12 13.93 -2.73
N ASN A 134 -14.43 12.87 -3.16
CA ASN A 134 -14.07 11.71 -2.34
C ASN A 134 -12.57 11.70 -1.99
N ALA A 135 -11.94 12.87 -1.95
CA ALA A 135 -10.56 13.00 -1.51
C ALA A 135 -10.37 12.59 -0.04
N ILE A 136 -9.24 11.96 0.27
CA ILE A 136 -8.72 11.80 1.63
C ILE A 136 -8.33 13.17 2.17
N GLY A 137 -7.71 14.01 1.35
CA GLY A 137 -7.33 15.38 1.72
C GLY A 137 -6.02 15.46 2.49
N GLY A 138 -5.79 16.62 3.12
CA GLY A 138 -4.56 16.88 3.88
C GLY A 138 -3.32 17.12 2.99
N TYR A 139 -3.54 17.50 1.73
CA TYR A 139 -2.46 17.77 0.78
C TYR A 139 -1.64 19.01 1.18
N LEU A 140 -0.38 19.02 0.72
CA LEU A 140 0.48 20.18 0.84
C LEU A 140 -0.10 21.35 0.04
N THR A 141 0.04 22.55 0.59
CA THR A 141 -0.38 23.80 -0.07
C THR A 141 0.70 24.28 -1.04
N THR A 142 0.32 25.16 -1.98
CA THR A 142 1.26 25.79 -2.91
C THR A 142 2.45 26.42 -2.19
N GLU A 143 2.21 27.08 -1.05
CA GLU A 143 3.26 27.67 -0.21
C GLU A 143 4.28 26.63 0.28
N ASN A 144 3.84 25.41 0.61
CA ASN A 144 4.73 24.35 1.07
C ASN A 144 5.68 23.86 -0.05
N PHE A 145 5.26 23.93 -1.31
CA PHE A 145 6.08 23.48 -2.43
C PHE A 145 7.10 24.54 -2.86
N GLU A 146 6.73 25.82 -2.78
CA GLU A 146 7.60 26.95 -3.09
C GLU A 146 8.83 26.99 -2.16
N ASP A 147 8.64 26.72 -0.86
CA ASP A 147 9.72 26.62 0.12
C ASP A 147 10.76 25.53 -0.21
N HIS A 148 10.37 24.54 -1.00
CA HIS A 148 11.22 23.41 -1.42
C HIS A 148 11.64 23.46 -2.89
N ALA A 149 11.30 24.52 -3.62
CA ALA A 149 11.54 24.64 -5.07
C ALA A 149 11.01 23.44 -5.88
N LEU A 150 9.89 22.85 -5.44
CA LEU A 150 9.22 21.75 -6.14
C LEU A 150 8.08 22.31 -6.98
N ASP A 151 8.07 21.97 -8.27
CA ASP A 151 6.92 22.25 -9.13
C ASP A 151 5.96 21.05 -9.24
N SER A 152 4.80 21.27 -9.88
CA SER A 152 3.81 20.19 -10.07
C SER A 152 4.34 19.01 -10.88
N SER A 153 5.34 19.22 -11.75
CA SER A 153 5.97 18.14 -12.52
C SER A 153 6.81 17.26 -11.59
N ASN A 154 7.63 17.86 -10.72
CA ASN A 154 8.45 17.12 -9.75
C ASN A 154 7.59 16.25 -8.83
N LEU A 155 6.46 16.79 -8.37
CA LEU A 155 5.52 16.11 -7.50
C LEU A 155 4.81 14.95 -8.22
N LEU A 156 4.41 15.15 -9.47
CA LEU A 156 3.78 14.12 -10.28
C LEU A 156 4.76 12.99 -10.62
N ASP A 157 6.01 13.33 -10.90
CA ASP A 157 7.09 12.37 -11.12
C ASP A 157 7.30 11.50 -9.88
N LEU A 158 7.38 12.13 -8.71
CA LEU A 158 7.51 11.45 -7.41
C LEU A 158 6.39 10.43 -7.18
N ASP A 159 5.13 10.84 -7.35
CA ASP A 159 3.97 9.96 -7.16
C ASP A 159 3.90 8.84 -8.23
N SER A 160 4.39 9.10 -9.44
CA SER A 160 4.40 8.15 -10.55
C SER A 160 5.40 6.99 -10.37
N GLU A 161 6.28 7.06 -9.37
CA GLU A 161 7.23 5.99 -9.01
C GLU A 161 6.59 4.80 -8.30
N GLY A 162 5.28 4.86 -8.05
CA GLY A 162 4.51 3.76 -7.48
C GLY A 162 4.92 3.42 -6.05
N ARG A 163 5.13 4.46 -5.24
CA ARG A 163 5.72 4.36 -3.90
C ARG A 163 4.73 4.52 -2.77
N CYS A 164 3.52 4.99 -3.02
CA CYS A 164 2.53 5.19 -1.96
C CYS A 164 1.12 4.76 -2.37
N ALA A 165 0.49 3.95 -1.53
CA ALA A 165 -0.95 3.73 -1.55
C ALA A 165 -1.53 4.16 -0.21
N VAL A 166 -2.66 4.86 -0.23
CA VAL A 166 -3.27 5.45 0.97
C VAL A 166 -4.71 5.02 1.08
N VAL A 167 -5.16 4.69 2.28
CA VAL A 167 -6.58 4.42 2.57
C VAL A 167 -7.02 5.17 3.81
N GLU A 168 -8.27 5.62 3.80
CA GLU A 168 -8.98 6.11 4.99
C GLU A 168 -9.93 5.01 5.48
N LEU A 169 -9.87 4.70 6.76
CA LEU A 169 -10.72 3.73 7.43
C LEU A 169 -11.94 4.43 8.06
N ALA A 170 -13.04 3.72 8.25
CA ALA A 170 -14.32 4.28 8.75
C ALA A 170 -14.24 4.83 10.19
N ASN A 171 -13.15 4.58 10.91
CA ASN A 171 -12.86 5.17 12.21
C ASN A 171 -12.05 6.49 12.11
N GLY A 172 -11.75 6.97 10.90
CA GLY A 172 -10.97 8.18 10.63
C GLY A 172 -9.45 7.97 10.58
N VAL A 173 -8.95 6.75 10.72
CA VAL A 173 -7.51 6.47 10.60
C VAL A 173 -7.11 6.44 9.12
N VAL A 174 -6.09 7.22 8.76
CA VAL A 174 -5.47 7.21 7.44
C VAL A 174 -4.19 6.38 7.48
N VAL A 175 -4.06 5.41 6.59
CA VAL A 175 -2.94 4.48 6.53
C VAL A 175 -2.17 4.67 5.23
N PHE A 176 -0.87 4.96 5.36
CA PHE A 176 0.05 5.10 4.25
C PHE A 176 0.90 3.84 4.11
N SER A 177 0.82 3.18 2.96
CA SER A 177 1.76 2.14 2.55
C SER A 177 2.84 2.78 1.69
N LEU A 178 3.95 3.17 2.32
CA LEU A 178 4.98 4.02 1.72
C LEU A 178 6.32 3.28 1.54
N TYR A 179 6.92 3.41 0.35
CA TYR A 179 8.27 2.96 0.04
C TYR A 179 9.15 4.14 -0.38
N CYS A 180 9.84 4.74 0.60
CA CYS A 180 10.70 5.89 0.36
C CYS A 180 11.83 5.58 -0.64
N PRO A 181 12.21 6.53 -1.50
CA PRO A 181 13.42 6.42 -2.30
C PRO A 181 14.66 6.18 -1.41
N ALA A 182 15.57 5.35 -1.88
CA ALA A 182 16.85 5.14 -1.23
C ALA A 182 17.85 6.17 -1.78
N ASN A 183 18.49 6.95 -0.90
CA ASN A 183 19.63 7.79 -1.29
C ASN A 183 20.92 6.97 -1.32
N SER A 184 20.94 5.96 -2.18
CA SER A 184 22.04 5.00 -2.27
C SER A 184 23.33 5.60 -2.86
N GLN A 185 23.21 6.66 -3.65
CA GLN A 185 24.34 7.36 -4.26
C GLN A 185 24.86 8.53 -3.41
N GLN A 186 24.23 8.84 -2.27
CA GLN A 186 24.55 9.99 -1.42
C GLN A 186 24.54 11.33 -2.17
N THR A 187 23.74 11.42 -3.22
CA THR A 187 23.51 12.67 -3.97
C THR A 187 22.26 13.35 -3.42
N ALA A 188 22.00 14.59 -3.81
CA ALA A 188 20.74 15.26 -3.47
C ALA A 188 19.52 14.57 -4.14
N GLU A 189 19.75 13.81 -5.21
CA GLU A 189 18.71 13.18 -6.05
C GLU A 189 18.45 11.70 -5.71
N GLY A 190 19.39 11.03 -5.02
CA GLY A 190 19.25 9.65 -4.56
C GLY A 190 20.22 8.63 -5.15
#